data_AF-A0A964MMD4-F1
#
_entry.id   AF-A0A964MMD4-F1
#
_cell.length_a   1.000
_cell.length_b   1.000
_cell.length_c   1.000
_cell.angle_alpha   90.00
_cell.angle_beta   90.00
_cell.angle_gamma   90.00
#
_symmetry.space_group_name_H-M   'P 1'
#
loop_
_entity.id
_entity.type
_entity.pdbx_description
1 polymer ?
#
loop_
_entity_poly.entity_id
_entity_poly.type
_entity_poly.pdbx_seq_one_letter_code
_entity_poly.pdbx_strand_id
1 'polypeptide(L)'
;MPNPNASISPPSGSGLTVETLKAGWNQLLDQLEARNRALWLIFFDARLAAFDGGVLKLDFRDADKFSTSHDFSFVRDQAKLAILEEIALSIYMVPIKIEVLEFNK
;
A
#
# COMPACT_ATOMS: atom_id res chain seq x y z
N MET A 1 -5.79 4.61 40.04
CA MET A 1 -4.79 5.06 39.04
C MET A 1 -5.13 4.38 37.72
N PRO A 2 -5.70 5.08 36.73
CA PRO A 2 -5.89 4.54 35.38
C PRO A 2 -4.78 5.01 34.43
N ASN A 3 -4.51 4.20 33.42
CA ASN A 3 -3.28 4.17 32.62
C ASN A 3 -3.16 5.35 31.63
N PRO A 4 -1.97 5.96 31.44
CA PRO A 4 -1.73 6.94 30.39
C PRO A 4 -1.33 6.23 29.09
N ASN A 5 -2.27 5.57 28.41
CA ASN A 5 -2.07 5.15 27.01
C ASN A 5 -3.29 5.52 26.17
N ALA A 6 -3.69 6.78 26.29
CA ALA A 6 -4.46 7.46 25.26
C ALA A 6 -3.54 8.50 24.63
N SER A 7 -2.48 8.03 23.96
CA SER A 7 -1.76 8.82 22.96
C SER A 7 -2.63 8.89 21.70
N ILE A 8 -3.83 9.43 21.85
CA ILE A 8 -4.62 9.92 20.73
C ILE A 8 -4.14 11.36 20.56
N SER A 9 -2.96 11.51 19.98
CA SER A 9 -2.50 12.82 19.53
C SER A 9 -3.54 13.34 18.53
N PRO A 10 -3.98 14.61 18.63
CA PRO A 10 -4.82 15.19 17.61
C PRO A 10 -4.06 15.16 16.27
N PRO A 11 -4.67 14.79 15.13
CA PRO A 11 -4.04 14.98 13.83
C PRO A 11 -4.09 16.47 13.46
N SER A 12 -3.35 17.30 14.20
CA SER A 12 -3.02 18.67 13.82
C SER A 12 -1.79 18.61 12.93
N GLY A 13 -2.00 18.22 11.69
CA GLY A 13 -0.97 18.17 10.67
C GLY A 13 -1.64 17.91 9.34
N SER A 14 -1.80 18.96 8.55
CA SER A 14 -2.37 18.97 7.19
C SER A 14 -1.49 18.24 6.17
N GLY A 15 -0.75 17.21 6.58
CA GLY A 15 0.09 16.37 5.73
C GLY A 15 -0.38 14.93 5.80
N LEU A 16 -0.56 14.30 4.65
CA LEU A 16 -0.86 12.86 4.52
C LEU A 16 0.11 12.04 5.39
N THR A 17 -0.35 11.57 6.55
CA THR A 17 0.43 10.69 7.43
C THR A 17 0.26 9.24 6.99
N VAL A 18 1.22 8.39 7.38
CA VAL A 18 1.16 6.93 7.13
C VAL A 18 -0.12 6.31 7.71
N GLU A 19 -0.68 6.88 8.77
CA GLU A 19 -1.94 6.41 9.38
C GLU A 19 -3.15 6.67 8.48
N THR A 20 -3.27 7.88 7.91
CA THR A 20 -4.30 8.19 6.91
C THR A 20 -4.11 7.34 5.65
N LEU A 21 -2.86 7.12 5.24
CA LEU A 21 -2.54 6.27 4.11
C LEU A 21 -2.89 4.79 4.36
N LYS A 22 -2.71 4.30 5.59
CA LYS A 22 -3.18 2.96 5.98
C LYS A 22 -4.70 2.87 5.92
N ALA A 23 -5.43 3.91 6.32
CA ALA A 23 -6.88 3.93 6.25
C ALA A 23 -7.38 3.84 4.80
N GLY A 24 -6.82 4.64 3.89
CA GLY A 24 -7.20 4.55 2.48
C GLY A 24 -6.56 3.36 1.74
N TRP A 25 -5.50 2.76 2.26
CA TRP A 25 -4.97 1.47 1.76
C TRP A 25 -5.99 0.35 1.92
N ASN A 26 -6.70 0.28 3.06
CA ASN A 26 -7.77 -0.71 3.23
C ASN A 26 -8.91 -0.49 2.22
N GLN A 27 -9.28 0.77 1.96
CA GLN A 27 -10.25 1.11 0.91
C GLN A 27 -9.75 0.72 -0.49
N LEU A 28 -8.47 0.93 -0.76
CA LEU A 28 -7.84 0.54 -2.02
C LEU A 28 -7.87 -0.98 -2.19
N LEU A 29 -7.52 -1.73 -1.13
CA LEU A 29 -7.56 -3.18 -1.12
C LEU A 29 -8.99 -3.71 -1.34
N ASP A 30 -10.00 -3.10 -0.72
CA ASP A 30 -11.41 -3.48 -0.92
C ASP A 30 -11.84 -3.31 -2.39
N GLN A 31 -11.54 -2.17 -3.00
CA GLN A 31 -11.81 -1.97 -4.43
C GLN A 31 -10.99 -2.91 -5.33
N LEU A 32 -9.75 -3.20 -4.95
CA LEU A 32 -8.89 -4.10 -5.68
C LEU A 32 -9.38 -5.55 -5.58
N GLU A 33 -9.90 -5.97 -4.42
CA GLU A 33 -10.53 -7.28 -4.21
C GLU A 33 -11.72 -7.46 -5.14
N ALA A 34 -12.60 -6.45 -5.19
CA ALA A 34 -13.78 -6.46 -6.05
C ALA A 34 -13.43 -6.57 -7.55
N ARG A 35 -12.27 -6.04 -7.97
CA ARG A 35 -11.78 -6.13 -9.36
C ARG A 35 -11.02 -7.43 -9.63
N ASN A 36 -10.04 -7.74 -8.80
CA ASN A 36 -9.11 -8.85 -8.98
C ASN A 36 -8.61 -9.37 -7.64
N ARG A 37 -9.25 -10.43 -7.16
CA ARG A 37 -8.81 -11.16 -5.95
C ARG A 37 -7.36 -11.62 -5.98
N ALA A 38 -6.83 -11.97 -7.16
CA ALA A 38 -5.42 -12.33 -7.33
C ALA A 38 -4.46 -11.15 -7.05
N LEU A 39 -4.83 -9.93 -7.48
CA LEU A 39 -4.06 -8.73 -7.15
C LEU A 39 -4.22 -8.39 -5.68
N TRP A 40 -5.44 -8.51 -5.14
CA TRP A 40 -5.67 -8.33 -3.71
C TRP A 40 -4.76 -9.21 -2.87
N LEU A 41 -4.61 -10.51 -3.14
CA LEU A 41 -3.69 -11.38 -2.39
C LEU A 41 -2.23 -10.89 -2.39
N ILE A 42 -1.78 -10.30 -3.51
CA ILE A 42 -0.42 -9.79 -3.67
C ILE A 42 -0.23 -8.47 -2.93
N PHE A 43 -1.15 -7.52 -3.11
CA PHE A 43 -1.05 -6.20 -2.48
C PHE A 43 -1.50 -6.22 -1.01
N PHE A 44 -2.33 -7.16 -0.60
CA PHE A 44 -2.69 -7.39 0.80
C PHE A 44 -1.47 -7.77 1.62
N ASP A 45 -0.58 -8.57 1.04
CA ASP A 45 0.71 -8.94 1.63
C ASP A 45 1.73 -7.78 1.60
N ALA A 46 1.57 -6.85 0.67
CA ALA A 46 2.46 -5.70 0.53
C ALA A 46 2.40 -4.80 1.77
N ARG A 47 3.56 -4.58 2.38
CA ARG A 47 3.65 -3.76 3.58
C ARG A 47 3.99 -2.32 3.20
N LEU A 48 3.20 -1.36 3.68
CA LEU A 48 3.53 0.06 3.54
C LEU A 48 4.82 0.34 4.31
N ALA A 49 5.92 0.50 3.58
CA ALA A 49 7.25 0.70 4.14
C ALA A 49 7.47 2.18 4.47
N ALA A 50 7.13 3.05 3.52
CA ALA A 50 7.24 4.49 3.68
C ALA A 50 6.30 5.21 2.72
N PHE A 51 5.96 6.44 3.05
CA PHE A 51 5.27 7.35 2.16
C PHE A 51 5.99 8.68 2.16
N ASP A 52 6.43 9.12 0.98
CA ASP A 52 7.17 10.36 0.80
C ASP A 52 6.42 11.26 -0.19
N GLY A 53 5.64 12.20 0.34
CA GLY A 53 5.06 13.33 -0.43
C GLY A 53 4.29 12.99 -1.71
N GLY A 54 3.80 11.76 -1.88
CA GLY A 54 3.19 11.28 -3.13
C GLY A 54 3.83 10.02 -3.70
N VAL A 55 4.86 9.44 -3.07
CA VAL A 55 5.39 8.12 -3.42
C VAL A 55 5.14 7.16 -2.26
N LEU A 56 4.28 6.17 -2.47
CA LEU A 56 4.05 5.07 -1.55
C LEU A 56 5.00 3.92 -1.88
N LYS A 57 5.90 3.65 -0.95
CA LYS A 57 6.85 2.55 -1.01
C LYS A 57 6.24 1.32 -0.35
N LEU A 58 6.08 0.27 -1.13
CA LEU A 58 5.57 -1.02 -0.71
C LEU A 58 6.72 -2.02 -0.63
N ASP A 59 6.87 -2.66 0.51
CA ASP A 59 7.85 -3.72 0.74
C ASP A 59 7.17 -5.08 0.61
N PHE A 60 7.65 -5.89 -0.33
CA PHE A 60 7.10 -7.20 -0.69
C PHE A 60 7.96 -8.35 -0.12
N ARG A 61 8.49 -8.18 1.09
CA ARG A 61 9.38 -9.19 1.70
C ARG A 61 8.68 -10.52 2.03
N ASP A 62 7.37 -10.52 2.26
CA ASP A 62 6.63 -11.74 2.62
C ASP A 62 6.08 -12.48 1.38
N ALA A 63 5.89 -11.77 0.26
CA ALA A 63 5.50 -12.31 -1.04
C ALA A 63 6.49 -13.33 -1.62
N ASP A 64 7.71 -13.41 -1.10
CA ASP A 64 8.70 -14.45 -1.41
C ASP A 64 8.19 -15.86 -1.08
N LYS A 65 7.19 -15.99 -0.17
CA LYS A 65 6.50 -17.26 0.12
C LYS A 65 5.70 -17.81 -1.07
N PHE A 66 5.38 -16.99 -2.07
CA PHE A 66 4.74 -17.40 -3.33
C PHE A 66 5.74 -17.56 -4.48
N SER A 67 7.02 -17.74 -4.18
CA SER A 67 8.09 -18.01 -5.16
C SER A 67 7.96 -19.41 -5.78
N THR A 68 6.91 -19.64 -6.56
CA THR A 68 7.00 -20.51 -7.74
C THR A 68 7.48 -19.66 -8.91
N SER A 69 8.77 -19.33 -8.91
CA SER A 69 9.70 -18.86 -9.97
C SER A 69 9.23 -18.18 -11.29
N HIS A 70 7.99 -17.75 -11.46
CA HIS A 70 7.51 -17.14 -12.71
C HIS A 70 6.63 -15.88 -12.54
N ASP A 71 6.22 -15.54 -11.31
CA ASP A 71 5.22 -14.49 -11.06
C ASP A 71 5.77 -13.18 -10.43
N PHE A 72 7.08 -13.00 -10.25
CA PHE A 72 7.58 -11.67 -9.82
C PHE A 72 7.48 -10.61 -10.93
N SER A 73 7.54 -11.04 -12.20
CA SER A 73 7.16 -10.23 -13.36
C SER A 73 5.71 -9.75 -13.28
N PHE A 74 4.85 -10.52 -12.59
CA PHE A 74 3.45 -10.22 -12.39
C PHE A 74 3.24 -9.04 -11.42
N VAL A 75 4.15 -8.75 -10.49
CA VAL A 75 4.02 -7.57 -9.59
C VAL A 75 4.61 -6.32 -10.24
N ARG A 76 5.65 -6.49 -11.05
CA ARG A 76 6.29 -5.42 -11.86
C ARG A 76 5.49 -5.02 -13.10
N ASP A 77 4.40 -5.73 -13.39
CA ASP A 77 3.49 -5.37 -14.47
C ASP A 77 2.96 -3.96 -14.23
N GLN A 78 3.42 -3.01 -15.04
CA GLN A 78 3.02 -1.60 -14.91
C GLN A 78 1.50 -1.44 -14.98
N ALA A 79 0.80 -2.36 -15.65
CA ALA A 79 -0.65 -2.40 -15.70
C ALA A 79 -1.30 -2.54 -14.30
N LYS A 80 -0.70 -3.30 -13.39
CA LYS A 80 -1.26 -3.55 -12.05
C LYS A 80 -0.94 -2.42 -11.09
N LEU A 81 0.29 -1.89 -11.19
CA LEU A 81 0.68 -0.67 -10.50
C LEU A 81 -0.24 0.48 -10.94
N ALA A 82 -0.50 0.61 -12.24
CA ALA A 82 -1.41 1.63 -12.76
C ALA A 82 -2.85 1.49 -12.21
N ILE A 83 -3.39 0.27 -12.08
CA ILE A 83 -4.71 0.06 -11.44
C ILE A 83 -4.68 0.56 -9.99
N LEU A 84 -3.60 0.27 -9.27
CA LEU A 84 -3.42 0.71 -7.89
C LEU A 84 -3.30 2.24 -7.78
N GLU A 85 -2.48 2.84 -8.64
CA GLU A 85 -2.28 4.28 -8.76
C GLU A 85 -3.59 5.00 -9.11
N GLU A 86 -4.39 4.45 -10.01
CA GLU A 86 -5.71 4.97 -10.39
C GLU A 86 -6.70 4.95 -9.22
N ILE A 87 -6.76 3.84 -8.48
CA ILE A 87 -7.64 3.74 -7.30
C ILE A 87 -7.14 4.70 -6.19
N ALA A 88 -5.83 4.77 -5.97
CA ALA A 88 -5.23 5.71 -5.02
C ALA A 88 -5.52 7.16 -5.40
N LEU A 89 -5.36 7.52 -6.68
CA LEU A 89 -5.74 8.83 -7.20
C LEU A 89 -7.22 9.14 -6.93
N SER A 90 -8.10 8.15 -7.11
CA SER A 90 -9.53 8.34 -6.85
C SER A 90 -9.87 8.54 -5.38
N ILE A 91 -9.16 7.88 -4.45
CA ILE A 91 -9.40 7.96 -3.00
C ILE A 91 -8.79 9.24 -2.42
N TYR A 92 -7.53 9.50 -2.74
CA TYR A 92 -6.76 10.59 -2.14
C TYR A 92 -6.83 11.89 -2.94
N MET A 93 -7.36 11.83 -4.16
CA MET A 93 -7.42 12.96 -5.10
C MET A 93 -6.04 13.59 -5.36
N VAL A 94 -4.97 12.82 -5.11
CA VAL A 94 -3.58 13.20 -5.31
C VAL A 94 -2.86 12.08 -6.07
N PRO A 95 -1.94 12.41 -7.00
CA PRO A 95 -1.19 11.39 -7.72
C PRO A 95 -0.22 10.71 -6.75
N ILE A 96 -0.54 9.48 -6.37
CA ILE A 96 0.33 8.64 -5.55
C ILE A 96 1.01 7.64 -6.47
N LYS A 97 2.33 7.74 -6.58
CA LYS A 97 3.16 6.74 -7.25
C LYS A 97 3.38 5.56 -6.33
N ILE A 98 3.20 4.35 -6.84
CA ILE A 98 3.48 3.12 -6.12
C ILE A 98 4.87 2.62 -6.51
N GLU A 99 5.76 2.52 -5.54
CA GLU A 99 7.12 2.01 -5.73
C GLU A 99 7.32 0.72 -4.94
N VAL A 100 7.70 -0.36 -5.63
CA VAL A 100 7.97 -1.66 -5.04
C VAL A 100 9.43 -1.67 -4.56
N LEU A 101 9.64 -1.80 -3.25
CA LEU A 101 10.96 -2.03 -2.66
C LEU A 101 11.29 -3.53 -2.77
N GLU A 102 12.03 -3.89 -3.81
CA GLU A 102 12.66 -5.21 -3.87
C GLU A 102 13.90 -5.23 -3.00
N PHE A 103 13.91 -6.08 -1.98
CA PHE A 103 15.16 -6.46 -1.32
C PHE A 103 15.90 -7.42 -2.25
N ASN A 104 16.70 -6.84 -3.14
CA ASN A 104 17.70 -7.58 -3.89
C ASN A 104 18.59 -8.33 -2.87
N LYS A 105 18.53 -9.66 -2.87
CA LYS A 105 19.48 -10.51 -2.15
C LYS A 105 20.79 -10.61 -2.93
#